data_AF-A0A7S4E1M5-F1
#
_entry.id   AF-A0A7S4E1M5-F1
#
_cell.length_a   1.000
_cell.length_b   1.000
_cell.length_c   1.000
_cell.angle_alpha   90.00
_cell.angle_beta   90.00
_cell.angle_gamma   90.00
#
_symmetry.space_group_name_H-M   'P 1'
#
loop_
_entity.id
_entity.type
_entity.pdbx_description
1 polymer ?
#
loop_
_entity_poly.entity_id
_entity_poly.type
_entity_poly.pdbx_seq_one_letter_code
_entity_poly.pdbx_strand_id
1 'polypeptide(L)'
;EADAPAEISDEEARAYWAARDRAGGEATEETALCRARARKAHAPVEPTELGLAKDQRVVVLRAELAATPGWVFADAGEAFGYVPRTYLQPVPAGAAPAPKARAAPP
;
A
#
# COMPACT_ATOMS: atom_id res chain seq x y z
N GLU A 1 19.87 8.74 17.52
CA GLU A 1 18.44 8.42 17.70
C GLU A 1 17.92 7.84 16.40
N ALA A 2 17.43 6.61 16.42
CA ALA A 2 16.95 5.93 15.22
C ALA A 2 15.50 6.31 14.98
N ASP A 3 15.25 7.02 13.89
CA ASP A 3 13.93 7.34 13.34
C ASP A 3 13.17 6.03 13.12
N ALA A 4 12.26 5.69 14.04
CA ALA A 4 11.48 4.47 13.96
C ALA A 4 10.53 4.58 12.76
N PRO A 5 10.63 3.71 11.75
CA PRO A 5 9.70 3.74 10.63
C PRO A 5 8.29 3.43 11.14
N ALA A 6 7.28 4.02 10.52
CA ALA A 6 5.88 3.92 10.94
C ALA A 6 5.51 2.45 11.19
N GLU A 7 5.35 2.06 12.46
CA GLU A 7 5.10 0.67 12.82
C GLU A 7 3.77 0.23 12.20
N ILE A 8 3.87 -0.69 11.24
CA ILE A 8 2.73 -1.42 10.71
C ILE A 8 2.29 -2.37 11.82
N SER A 9 1.00 -2.33 12.16
CA SER A 9 0.46 -3.21 13.19
C SER A 9 0.58 -4.66 12.75
N ASP A 10 0.71 -5.61 13.68
CA ASP A 10 0.73 -7.04 13.35
C ASP A 10 -0.49 -7.48 12.52
N GLU A 11 -1.64 -6.87 12.77
CA GLU A 11 -2.87 -7.11 12.00
C GLU A 11 -2.76 -6.65 10.54
N GLU A 12 -2.24 -5.44 10.31
CA GLU A 12 -1.99 -4.91 8.96
C GLU A 12 -0.96 -5.77 8.22
N ALA A 13 0.09 -6.22 8.93
CA ALA A 13 1.09 -7.10 8.36
C ALA A 13 0.49 -8.46 7.97
N ARG A 14 -0.30 -9.07 8.84
CA ARG A 14 -1.01 -10.33 8.54
C ARG A 14 -1.96 -10.19 7.36
N ALA A 15 -2.73 -9.11 7.31
CA ALA A 15 -3.64 -8.82 6.21
C ALA A 15 -2.88 -8.71 4.88
N TYR A 16 -1.78 -7.94 4.86
CA TYR A 16 -0.93 -7.80 3.68
C TYR A 16 -0.40 -9.15 3.17
N TRP A 17 0.14 -9.99 4.06
CA TRP A 17 0.70 -11.28 3.65
C TRP A 17 -0.38 -12.25 3.16
N ALA A 18 -1.55 -12.29 3.82
CA ALA A 18 -2.68 -13.08 3.36
C ALA A 18 -3.19 -12.60 1.98
N ALA A 19 -3.22 -11.29 1.74
CA ALA A 19 -3.58 -10.71 0.46
C ALA A 19 -2.57 -11.08 -0.64
N ARG A 20 -1.27 -10.99 -0.34
CA ARG A 20 -0.19 -11.34 -1.27
C ARG A 20 -0.21 -12.81 -1.66
N ASP A 21 -0.43 -13.70 -0.68
CA ASP A 21 -0.59 -15.14 -0.92
C ASP A 21 -1.79 -15.43 -1.83
N ARG A 22 -2.95 -14.81 -1.57
CA ARG A 22 -4.14 -14.94 -2.42
C ARG A 22 -3.94 -14.41 -3.84
N ALA A 23 -3.08 -13.40 -4.01
CA ALA A 23 -2.73 -12.87 -5.31
C ALA A 23 -1.68 -13.73 -6.07
N GLY A 24 -1.17 -14.80 -5.45
CA GLY A 24 -0.11 -15.63 -6.02
C GLY A 24 1.24 -14.91 -6.10
N GLY A 25 1.46 -13.91 -5.24
CA GLY A 25 2.71 -13.14 -5.21
C GLY A 25 3.90 -13.99 -4.75
N GLU A 26 5.08 -13.70 -5.29
CA GLU A 26 6.30 -14.40 -4.90
C GLU A 26 6.65 -14.13 -3.42
N ALA A 27 7.10 -15.19 -2.76
CA ALA A 27 7.73 -15.11 -1.45
C ALA A 27 8.99 -14.27 -1.54
N THR A 28 9.16 -13.34 -0.61
CA THR A 28 10.34 -12.49 -0.51
C THR A 28 10.95 -12.67 0.88
N GLU A 29 12.28 -12.58 0.97
CA GLU A 29 12.98 -12.57 2.26
C GLU A 29 12.81 -11.23 2.99
N GLU A 30 12.33 -10.20 2.28
CA GLU A 30 12.01 -8.91 2.90
C GLU A 30 10.63 -8.91 3.53
N THR A 31 10.60 -8.59 4.82
CA THR A 31 9.38 -8.51 5.61
C THR A 31 9.04 -7.09 6.06
N ALA A 32 9.90 -6.12 5.73
CA ALA A 32 9.74 -4.73 6.12
C ALA A 32 8.58 -4.08 5.35
N LEU A 33 7.42 -3.97 6.00
CA LEU A 33 6.26 -3.28 5.47
C LEU A 33 6.27 -1.81 5.86
N CYS A 34 5.61 -0.98 5.05
CA CYS A 34 5.37 0.42 5.37
C CYS A 34 4.05 0.91 4.79
N ARG A 35 3.51 1.98 5.38
CA ARG A 35 2.36 2.68 4.85
C ARG A 35 2.81 3.60 3.72
N ALA A 36 2.13 3.52 2.61
CA ALA A 36 2.25 4.45 1.50
C ALA A 36 0.92 5.16 1.24
N ARG A 37 1.00 6.32 0.61
CA ARG A 37 -0.14 7.14 0.20
C ARG A 37 -0.11 7.32 -1.31
N ALA A 38 -1.25 7.16 -1.95
CA ALA A 38 -1.44 7.46 -3.35
C ALA A 38 -1.31 8.97 -3.60
N ARG A 39 -0.37 9.38 -4.45
CA ARG A 39 -0.17 10.77 -4.90
C ARG A 39 -1.30 11.24 -5.82
N LYS A 40 -1.93 10.30 -6.53
CA LYS A 40 -3.04 10.52 -7.45
C LYS A 40 -3.90 9.26 -7.52
N ALA A 41 -5.11 9.40 -8.06
CA ALA A 41 -5.98 8.27 -8.30
C ALA A 41 -5.39 7.35 -9.37
N HIS A 42 -5.63 6.04 -9.22
CA HIS A 42 -5.34 5.00 -10.19
C HIS A 42 -6.64 4.26 -10.51
N ALA A 43 -7.03 4.26 -11.78
CA ALA A 43 -8.13 3.43 -12.26
C ALA A 43 -7.52 2.09 -12.71
N PRO A 44 -7.94 0.96 -12.13
CA PRO A 44 -7.38 -0.33 -12.47
C PRO A 44 -7.80 -0.70 -13.90
N VAL A 45 -6.83 -1.15 -14.71
CA VAL A 45 -7.08 -1.62 -16.08
C VAL A 45 -7.13 -3.14 -16.12
N GLU A 46 -6.15 -3.80 -15.50
CA GLU A 46 -6.12 -5.27 -15.38
C GLU A 46 -6.80 -5.77 -14.11
N PRO A 47 -7.32 -7.03 -14.08
CA PRO A 47 -7.95 -7.62 -12.89
C PRO A 47 -7.03 -7.71 -11.66
N THR A 48 -5.71 -7.71 -11.90
CA THR A 48 -4.69 -7.77 -10.85
C THR A 48 -4.35 -6.38 -10.29
N GLU A 49 -4.86 -5.30 -10.88
CA GLU A 49 -4.60 -3.94 -10.45
C GLU A 49 -5.53 -3.49 -9.33
N LEU A 50 -4.98 -2.71 -8.40
CA LEU A 50 -5.75 -2.11 -7.32
C LEU A 50 -6.15 -0.68 -7.69
N GLY A 51 -7.45 -0.39 -7.67
CA GLY A 51 -7.93 0.98 -7.76
C GLY A 51 -7.52 1.80 -6.54
N LEU A 52 -6.97 3.00 -6.78
CA LEU A 52 -6.61 3.95 -5.73
C LEU A 52 -7.37 5.26 -5.91
N ALA A 53 -7.92 5.78 -4.82
CA ALA A 53 -8.28 7.19 -4.74
C ALA A 53 -7.03 8.03 -4.44
N LYS A 54 -7.04 9.30 -4.86
CA LYS A 54 -6.02 10.25 -4.43
C LYS A 54 -5.98 10.27 -2.91
N ASP A 55 -4.77 10.24 -2.34
CA ASP A 55 -4.51 10.27 -0.91
C ASP A 55 -4.91 9.02 -0.12
N GLN A 56 -5.38 7.97 -0.79
CA GLN A 56 -5.65 6.68 -0.19
C GLN A 56 -4.37 6.07 0.37
N ARG A 57 -4.50 5.44 1.55
CA ARG A 57 -3.41 4.74 2.22
C ARG A 57 -3.43 3.27 1.86
N VAL A 58 -2.24 2.73 1.69
CA VAL A 58 -2.01 1.31 1.44
C VAL A 58 -0.79 0.83 2.22
N VAL A 59 -0.73 -0.46 2.47
CA VAL A 59 0.44 -1.17 3.01
C VAL A 59 1.18 -1.80 1.85
N VAL A 60 2.50 -1.61 1.81
CA VAL A 60 3.39 -2.12 0.77
C VAL A 60 4.70 -2.59 1.39
N LEU A 61 5.43 -3.44 0.65
CA LEU A 61 6.82 -3.76 0.99
C LEU A 61 7.74 -2.56 0.78
N ARG A 62 8.63 -2.32 1.73
CA ARG A 62 9.49 -1.14 1.75
C ARG A 62 10.52 -1.17 0.63
N ALA A 63 11.19 -2.28 0.34
CA ALA A 63 12.03 -2.36 -0.86
C ALA A 63 11.23 -2.25 -2.15
N GLU A 64 9.95 -2.67 -2.13
CA GLU A 64 9.08 -2.46 -3.27
C GLU A 64 8.68 -0.98 -3.46
N LEU A 65 9.18 -0.03 -2.68
CA LEU A 65 9.07 1.42 -2.92
C LEU A 65 10.36 2.09 -3.44
N ALA A 66 11.39 1.31 -3.80
CA ALA A 66 12.64 1.84 -4.34
C ALA A 66 12.43 2.71 -5.60
N ALA A 67 13.42 3.53 -5.99
CA ALA A 67 13.24 4.51 -7.07
C ALA A 67 13.14 3.94 -8.50
N THR A 68 13.09 2.61 -8.68
CA THR A 68 12.96 2.01 -10.02
C THR A 68 11.51 2.01 -10.50
N PRO A 69 11.25 2.20 -11.81
CA PRO A 69 9.90 2.08 -12.36
C PRO A 69 9.39 0.64 -12.24
N GLY A 70 8.09 0.48 -12.00
CA GLY A 70 7.47 -0.83 -11.86
C GLY A 70 6.15 -0.78 -11.12
N TRP A 71 5.63 -1.99 -10.89
CA TRP A 71 4.42 -2.22 -10.11
C TRP A 71 4.80 -2.73 -8.73
N VAL A 72 4.01 -2.35 -7.73
CA VAL A 72 4.17 -2.77 -6.34
C VAL A 72 2.86 -3.37 -5.87
N PHE A 73 2.94 -4.46 -5.12
CA PHE A 73 1.76 -5.04 -4.51
C PHE A 73 1.35 -4.21 -3.29
N ALA A 74 0.12 -3.74 -3.30
CA ALA A 74 -0.46 -2.89 -2.28
C ALA A 74 -1.71 -3.52 -1.68
N ASP A 75 -1.83 -3.40 -0.35
CA ASP A 75 -3.04 -3.75 0.39
C ASP A 75 -3.71 -2.48 0.92
N ALA A 76 -5.00 -2.31 0.63
CA ALA A 76 -5.83 -1.22 1.14
C ALA A 76 -6.80 -1.68 2.25
N GLY A 77 -6.58 -2.87 2.83
CA GLY A 77 -7.43 -3.49 3.84
C GLY A 77 -8.67 -4.17 3.26
N GLU A 78 -9.51 -3.45 2.50
CA GLU A 78 -10.72 -4.00 1.88
C GLU A 78 -10.49 -4.53 0.46
N ALA A 79 -9.38 -4.13 -0.17
CA ALA A 79 -8.97 -4.54 -1.51
C ALA A 79 -7.45 -4.57 -1.61
N PHE A 80 -6.93 -5.41 -2.50
CA PHE A 80 -5.50 -5.57 -2.73
C PHE A 80 -5.21 -5.72 -4.22
N GLY A 81 -3.96 -5.44 -4.62
CA GLY A 81 -3.52 -5.60 -6.00
C GLY A 81 -2.30 -4.75 -6.34
N TYR A 82 -1.93 -4.78 -7.61
CA TYR A 82 -0.76 -4.07 -8.11
C TYR A 82 -1.09 -2.63 -8.45
N VAL A 83 -0.20 -1.71 -8.09
CA VAL A 83 -0.31 -0.30 -8.43
C VAL A 83 1.01 0.23 -8.97
N PRO A 84 0.99 1.27 -9.80
CA PRO A 84 2.22 1.89 -10.26
C PRO A 84 2.99 2.47 -9.07
N ARG A 85 4.23 2.03 -8.88
CA ARG A 85 5.06 2.48 -7.76
C ARG A 85 5.23 4.01 -7.71
N THR A 86 5.31 4.65 -8.88
CA THR A 86 5.45 6.11 -9.00
C THR A 86 4.24 6.88 -8.48
N TYR A 87 3.11 6.18 -8.27
CA TYR A 87 1.88 6.76 -7.73
C TYR A 87 1.86 6.71 -6.21
N LEU A 88 2.81 6.03 -5.57
CA LEU A 88 2.90 5.94 -4.12
C LEU A 88 3.98 6.87 -3.56
N GLN A 89 3.75 7.34 -2.34
CA GLN A 89 4.78 7.93 -1.50
C GLN A 89 4.75 7.28 -0.12
N PRO A 90 5.90 6.97 0.49
CA PRO A 90 5.93 6.50 1.87
C PRO A 90 5.33 7.56 2.79
N VAL A 91 4.55 7.12 3.78
CA VAL A 91 3.97 7.98 4.81
C VAL A 91 4.89 7.94 6.04
N PRO A 92 5.38 9.09 6.52
CA PRO A 92 6.24 9.11 7.71
C PRO A 92 5.48 8.65 8.96
N ALA A 93 6.22 8.04 9.89
CA ALA A 93 5.71 7.64 11.20
C ALA A 93 5.12 8.85 11.92
N GLY A 94 3.83 8.80 12.26
CA GLY A 94 3.14 9.89 12.95
C GLY A 94 2.26 10.79 12.08
N ALA A 95 2.18 10.56 10.76
CA ALA A 95 1.19 11.26 9.93
C ALA A 95 -0.24 10.76 10.25
N ALA A 96 -1.00 11.58 10.99
CA ALA A 96 -2.38 11.32 11.39
C ALA A 96 -3.23 10.78 10.22
N PRO A 97 -4.12 9.77 10.44
CA PRO A 97 -4.99 9.23 9.40
C PRO A 97 -5.70 10.35 8.65
N ALA A 98 -5.58 10.33 7.32
CA ALA A 98 -6.44 11.19 6.50
C ALA A 98 -7.88 10.74 6.77
N PRO A 99 -8.85 11.67 6.91
CA PRO A 99 -10.24 11.28 7.11
C PRO A 99 -10.64 10.37 5.96
N LYS A 100 -11.18 9.18 6.28
CA LYS A 100 -11.76 8.28 5.29
C LYS A 100 -12.67 9.11 4.39
N ALA A 101 -12.40 9.15 3.09
CA ALA A 101 -13.27 9.82 2.15
C ALA A 101 -14.65 9.18 2.31
N ARG A 102 -15.55 9.93 2.96
CA ARG A 102 -16.93 9.54 3.18
C ARG A 102 -17.52 9.35 1.78
N ALA A 103 -17.91 8.12 1.45
CA ALA A 103 -18.66 7.84 0.23
C ALA A 103 -19.79 8.88 0.15
N ALA A 104 -19.79 9.67 -0.92
CA ALA A 104 -20.85 10.64 -1.14
C ALA A 104 -22.18 9.86 -1.25
N PRO A 105 -23.22 10.21 -0.46
CA PRO A 105 -24.53 9.62 -0.68
C PRO A 105 -25.14 10.13 -2.00
N PRO A 106 -26.07 9.37 -2.60
CA PRO A 106 -26.70 9.71 -3.89
C PRO A 106 -27.51 11.00 -3.85
#